data_AF-A0A1V5A5Q8-F1
#
_entry.id   AF-A0A1V5A5Q8-F1
#
_cell.length_a   1.000
_cell.length_b   1.000
_cell.length_c   1.000
_cell.angle_alpha   90.00
_cell.angle_beta   90.00
_cell.angle_gamma   90.00
#
_symmetry.space_group_name_H-M   'P 1'
#
loop_
_entity.id
_entity.type
_entity.pdbx_description
1 polymer ?
#
loop_
_entity_poly.entity_id
_entity_poly.type
_entity_poly.pdbx_seq_one_letter_code
_entity_poly.pdbx_strand_id
1 'polypeptide(L)'
;MNLIQPDGKKVGHLKSIQLNQETIREAQTGAEVAISIEGATVGRQLNVEDDLFVDIPERHVKVLEKEMLAHLPVHTQEILAEFTAMRRRENPFWGK
;
A
#
# COMPACT_ATOMS: atom_id res chain seq x y z
N MET A 1 0.51 -6.69 -7.12
CA MET A 1 -0.02 -6.07 -5.90
C MET A 1 -0.94 -4.92 -6.30
N ASN A 2 -2.08 -4.75 -5.64
CA ASN A 2 -3.02 -3.67 -5.96
C ASN A 2 -2.74 -2.45 -5.09
N LEU A 3 -3.08 -1.27 -5.62
CA LEU A 3 -2.91 0.02 -4.95
C LEU A 3 -4.27 0.67 -4.74
N ILE A 4 -4.42 1.32 -3.59
CA ILE A 4 -5.62 2.04 -3.19
C ILE A 4 -5.26 3.41 -2.61
N GLN A 5 -6.19 4.35 -2.66
CA GLN A 5 -6.08 5.64 -1.99
C GLN A 5 -6.41 5.54 -0.49
N PRO A 6 -6.03 6.53 0.33
CA PRO A 6 -6.39 6.64 1.74
C PRO A 6 -7.90 6.71 2.03
N ASP A 7 -8.71 6.98 1.00
CA ASP A 7 -10.18 6.94 1.07
C ASP A 7 -10.78 5.57 0.69
N GLY A 8 -9.94 4.58 0.36
CA GLY A 8 -10.35 3.23 0.00
C GLY A 8 -10.58 3.00 -1.50
N LYS A 9 -10.52 4.04 -2.35
CA LYS A 9 -10.70 3.88 -3.80
C LYS A 9 -9.57 3.08 -4.44
N LYS A 10 -9.92 2.20 -5.37
CA LYS A 10 -8.96 1.40 -6.14
C LYS A 10 -8.30 2.24 -7.22
N VAL A 11 -6.99 2.14 -7.31
CA VAL A 11 -6.18 2.88 -8.30
C VAL A 11 -5.75 1.97 -9.44
N GLY A 12 -5.11 0.84 -9.12
CA GLY A 12 -4.59 -0.06 -10.14
C GLY A 12 -3.66 -1.12 -9.57
N HIS A 13 -2.87 -1.73 -10.45
CA HIS A 13 -1.92 -2.79 -10.12
C HIS A 13 -0.48 -2.32 -10.34
N LEU A 14 0.38 -2.46 -9.33
CA LEU A 14 1.80 -2.13 -9.48
C LEU A 14 2.48 -3.15 -10.40
N LYS A 15 2.98 -2.68 -11.53
CA LYS A 15 3.59 -3.48 -12.60
C LYS A 15 5.10 -3.63 -12.43
N SER A 16 5.79 -2.54 -12.12
CA SER A 16 7.24 -2.54 -11.91
C SER A 16 7.70 -1.34 -11.09
N ILE A 17 8.83 -1.51 -10.42
CA ILE A 17 9.57 -0.46 -9.74
C ILE A 17 10.91 -0.34 -10.46
N GLN A 18 11.29 0.88 -10.83
CA GLN A 18 12.55 1.15 -11.51
C GLN A 18 13.36 2.20 -10.75
N LEU A 19 14.66 1.94 -10.61
CA LEU A 19 15.64 2.87 -10.06
C LEU A 19 16.82 2.93 -11.02
N ASN A 20 17.22 4.13 -11.46
CA ASN A 20 18.34 4.32 -12.38
C ASN A 20 18.29 3.43 -13.65
N GLN A 21 17.11 3.32 -14.26
CA GLN A 21 16.84 2.47 -15.44
C GLN A 21 16.91 0.95 -15.20
N GLU A 22 17.10 0.51 -13.96
CA GLU A 22 17.07 -0.90 -13.58
C GLU A 22 15.77 -1.27 -12.89
N THR A 23 15.22 -2.44 -13.20
CA THR A 23 14.02 -2.95 -12.52
C THR A 23 14.42 -3.59 -11.20
N ILE A 24 13.89 -3.06 -10.10
CA ILE A 24 14.12 -3.53 -8.74
C ILE A 24 12.87 -4.22 -8.19
N ARG A 25 13.05 -5.07 -7.19
CA ARG A 25 11.95 -5.81 -6.54
C ARG A 25 11.39 -5.10 -5.31
N GLU A 26 12.21 -4.27 -4.68
CA GLU A 26 11.89 -3.57 -3.44
C GLU A 26 12.56 -2.20 -3.44
N ALA A 27 11.91 -1.24 -2.79
CA ALA A 27 12.44 0.09 -2.54
C ALA A 27 12.33 0.38 -1.05
N GLN A 28 13.37 0.97 -0.46
CA GLN A 28 13.37 1.34 0.95
C GLN A 28 12.68 2.69 1.18
N THR A 29 12.30 2.96 2.43
CA THR A 29 11.73 4.25 2.84
C THR A 29 12.64 5.41 2.41
N GLY A 30 12.05 6.42 1.77
CA GLY A 30 12.77 7.60 1.27
C GLY A 30 13.43 7.43 -0.10
N ALA A 31 13.36 6.25 -0.71
CA ALA A 31 13.85 6.05 -2.07
C ALA A 31 12.91 6.69 -3.10
N GLU A 32 13.46 7.54 -3.97
CA GLU A 32 12.76 8.05 -5.14
C GLU A 32 12.91 7.06 -6.30
N VAL A 33 11.79 6.48 -6.72
CA VAL A 33 11.75 5.41 -7.72
C VAL A 33 10.64 5.67 -8.72
N ALA A 34 10.83 5.22 -9.96
CA ALA A 34 9.79 5.25 -10.97
C ALA A 34 8.88 4.02 -10.82
N ILE A 35 7.60 4.25 -10.53
CA ILE A 35 6.60 3.19 -10.39
C ILE A 35 5.69 3.16 -11.61
N SER A 36 5.55 1.99 -12.22
CA SER A 36 4.55 1.76 -13.26
C SER A 36 3.30 1.14 -12.66
N ILE A 37 2.15 1.81 -12.81
CA ILE A 37 0.85 1.34 -12.33
C ILE A 37 -0.05 1.04 -13.52
N GLU A 38 -0.48 -0.20 -13.64
CA GLU A 38 -1.41 -0.65 -14.68
C GLU A 38 -2.86 -0.37 -14.26
N GLY A 39 -3.67 0.11 -15.20
CA GLY A 39 -5.10 0.40 -15.00
C GLY A 39 -5.41 1.78 -14.39
N ALA A 40 -4.38 2.55 -14.04
CA ALA A 40 -4.53 3.87 -13.44
C ALA A 40 -4.33 5.00 -14.48
N THR A 41 -5.02 6.13 -14.31
CA THR A 41 -4.83 7.34 -15.13
C THR A 41 -4.65 8.54 -14.22
N VAL A 42 -3.53 9.26 -14.38
CA VAL A 42 -3.24 10.51 -13.64
C VAL A 42 -4.23 11.61 -14.07
N GLY A 43 -4.76 12.35 -13.10
CA GLY A 43 -5.81 13.35 -13.29
C GLY A 43 -7.23 12.77 -13.31
N ARG A 44 -7.38 11.45 -13.09
CA ARG A 44 -8.70 10.79 -12.99
C ARG A 44 -8.82 9.85 -11.79
N GLN A 45 -7.97 8.84 -11.70
CA GLN A 45 -7.96 7.90 -10.57
C GLN A 45 -6.97 8.30 -9.47
N LEU A 46 -5.91 9.02 -9.83
CA LEU A 46 -4.92 9.57 -8.91
C LEU A 46 -4.43 10.92 -9.44
N ASN A 47 -3.91 11.76 -8.55
CA ASN A 47 -3.18 12.98 -8.91
C ASN A 47 -1.71 12.85 -8.53
N VAL A 48 -0.91 13.80 -9.01
CA VAL A 48 0.47 13.97 -8.52
C VAL A 48 0.38 14.36 -7.04
N GLU A 49 1.32 13.88 -6.23
CA GLU A 49 1.38 14.09 -4.77
C GLU A 49 0.32 13.32 -3.95
N ASP A 50 -0.51 12.48 -4.58
CA ASP A 50 -1.38 11.57 -3.84
C ASP A 50 -0.58 10.45 -3.15
N ASP A 51 -0.89 10.22 -1.88
CA ASP A 51 -0.44 9.03 -1.17
C ASP A 51 -1.23 7.79 -1.60
N LEU A 52 -0.56 6.64 -1.66
CA LEU A 52 -1.17 5.35 -2.00
C LEU A 52 -0.78 4.28 -0.99
N PHE A 53 -1.72 3.41 -0.66
CA PHE A 53 -1.46 2.20 0.12
C PHE A 53 -1.43 0.97 -0.79
N VAL A 54 -0.69 -0.05 -0.35
CA VAL A 54 -0.83 -1.41 -0.89
C VAL A 54 -2.12 -2.02 -0.35
N ASP A 55 -2.95 -2.55 -1.24
CA ASP A 55 -4.18 -3.24 -0.86
C ASP A 55 -3.88 -4.65 -0.34
N ILE A 56 -3.66 -4.74 0.97
CA ILE A 56 -3.37 -6.00 1.65
C ILE A 56 -4.68 -6.77 1.92
N PRO A 57 -4.80 -8.03 1.48
CA PRO A 57 -5.97 -8.85 1.80
C PRO A 57 -6.16 -9.06 3.30
N GLU A 58 -7.42 -9.15 3.73
CA GLU A 58 -7.80 -9.30 5.14
C GLU A 58 -7.08 -10.45 5.85
N ARG A 59 -6.99 -11.61 5.17
CA ARG A 59 -6.27 -12.79 5.70
C ARG A 59 -4.79 -12.52 6.01
N HIS A 60 -4.13 -11.67 5.23
CA HIS A 60 -2.70 -11.35 5.43
C HIS A 60 -2.55 -10.33 6.55
N VAL A 61 -3.45 -9.35 6.65
CA VAL A 61 -3.46 -8.40 7.78
C VAL A 61 -3.60 -9.14 9.10
N LYS A 62 -4.48 -10.13 9.18
CA LYS A 62 -4.66 -10.93 10.39
C LYS A 62 -3.37 -11.61 10.86
N VAL A 63 -2.58 -12.15 9.93
CA VAL A 63 -1.26 -12.73 10.23
C VAL A 63 -0.26 -11.65 10.61
N LEU A 64 -0.24 -10.52 9.90
CA LEU A 64 0.65 -9.41 10.20
C LEU A 64 0.42 -8.86 11.62
N GLU A 65 -0.84 -8.63 12.02
CA GLU A 65 -1.17 -8.11 13.35
C GLU A 65 -0.94 -9.14 14.47
N LYS A 66 -1.21 -10.43 14.24
CA LYS A 66 -1.14 -11.45 15.31
C LYS A 66 0.23 -12.09 15.47
N GLU A 67 0.97 -12.27 14.38
CA GLU A 67 2.19 -13.08 14.36
C GLU A 67 3.43 -12.27 14.01
N MET A 68 3.31 -11.27 13.12
CA MET A 68 4.49 -10.59 12.58
C MET A 68 4.72 -9.18 13.14
N LEU A 69 3.76 -8.59 13.85
CA LEU A 69 3.79 -7.18 14.23
C LEU A 69 5.07 -6.78 14.98
N ALA A 70 5.51 -7.62 15.92
CA ALA A 70 6.74 -7.41 16.70
C ALA A 70 8.04 -7.48 15.86
N HIS A 71 7.97 -8.06 14.66
CA HIS A 71 9.09 -8.19 13.73
C HIS A 71 9.11 -7.09 12.66
N LEU A 72 8.05 -6.27 12.57
CA LEU A 72 7.99 -5.17 11.62
C LEU A 72 8.69 -3.92 12.18
N PRO A 73 9.38 -3.14 11.34
CA PRO A 73 9.85 -1.81 11.73
C PRO A 73 8.70 -0.93 12.22
N VAL A 74 8.98 -0.02 13.16
CA VAL A 74 7.97 0.85 13.79
C VAL A 74 7.17 1.62 12.73
N HIS A 75 7.84 2.22 11.75
CA HIS A 75 7.16 2.94 10.66
C HIS A 75 6.18 2.04 9.88
N THR A 76 6.51 0.76 9.68
CA THR A 76 5.63 -0.19 8.97
C THR A 76 4.41 -0.53 9.82
N GLN A 77 4.58 -0.61 11.14
CA GLN A 77 3.46 -0.83 12.06
C GLN A 77 2.49 0.36 12.04
N GLU A 78 3.00 1.58 12.00
CA GLU A 78 2.20 2.81 11.88
C GLU A 78 1.39 2.83 10.58
N ILE A 79 2.04 2.57 9.44
CA ILE A 79 1.36 2.49 8.13
C ILE A 79 0.33 1.36 8.08
N LEU A 80 0.62 0.20 8.68
CA LEU A 80 -0.36 -0.90 8.81
C LEU A 80 -1.56 -0.48 9.66
N ALA A 81 -1.33 0.25 10.76
CA ALA A 81 -2.40 0.76 11.61
C ALA A 81 -3.28 1.77 10.86
N GLU A 82 -2.69 2.67 10.07
CA GLU A 82 -3.42 3.61 9.23
C GLU A 82 -4.27 2.90 8.17
N PHE A 83 -3.68 1.94 7.45
CA PHE A 83 -4.37 1.14 6.44
C PHE A 83 -5.55 0.36 7.04
N THR A 84 -5.35 -0.30 8.19
CA THR A 84 -6.42 -1.05 8.85
C THR A 84 -7.50 -0.14 9.43
N ALA A 85 -7.14 1.03 9.97
CA ALA A 85 -8.10 2.03 10.42
C ALA A 85 -8.97 2.51 9.26
N MET A 86 -8.38 2.79 8.09
CA MET A 86 -9.11 3.14 6.88
C MET A 86 -10.11 2.03 6.49
N ARG A 87 -9.68 0.77 6.41
CA ARG A 87 -10.57 -0.37 6.10
C ARG A 87 -11.71 -0.53 7.12
N ARG A 88 -11.40 -0.30 8.40
CA ARG A 88 -12.35 -0.44 9.51
C ARG A 88 -13.38 0.70 9.59
N ARG A 89 -13.14 1.83 8.93
CA ARG A 89 -14.18 2.88 8.76
C ARG A 89 -15.34 2.38 7.89
N GLU A 90 -15.05 1.59 6.85
CA GLU A 90 -16.07 0.99 6.00
C GLU A 90 -16.65 -0.31 6.60
N ASN A 91 -15.79 -1.16 7.17
CA ASN A 91 -16.18 -2.43 7.80
C ASN A 91 -15.49 -2.60 9.18
N PRO A 92 -16.18 -2.29 10.29
CA PRO A 92 -15.60 -2.31 11.64
C PRO A 92 -15.00 -3.65 12.13
N PHE A 93 -15.34 -4.76 11.47
CA PHE A 93 -14.86 -6.10 11.81
C PHE A 93 -13.70 -6.58 10.92
N TRP A 94 -13.31 -5.80 9.93
CA TRP A 94 -12.28 -6.17 8.97
C TRP A 94 -10.93 -6.45 9.65
N GLY A 95 -10.40 -7.66 9.43
CA GLY A 95 -9.09 -8.10 9.90
C GLY A 95 -9.05 -8.71 11.30
N LYS A 96 -10.20 -8.87 11.99
CA LYS A 96 -10.26 -9.46 13.35
C LYS A 96 -10.18 -11.01 13.37
#